data_AF-A0A4R8LW32-F1
#
_entry.id   AF-A0A4R8LW32-F1
#
_cell.length_a   1.000
_cell.length_b   1.000
_cell.length_c   1.000
_cell.angle_alpha   90.00
_cell.angle_beta   90.00
_cell.angle_gamma   90.00
#
_symmetry.space_group_name_H-M   'P 1'
#
loop_
_entity.id
_entity.type
_entity.pdbx_description
1 polymer ?
#
loop_
_entity_poly.entity_id
_entity_poly.type
_entity_poly.pdbx_seq_one_letter_code
_entity_poly.pdbx_strand_id
1 'polypeptide(L)' 'MAVYSPLKSSVVLRLNTGTGGDGKMIVRSVTMSRIRPAVDATSLKSATDALGSLFDYPVLAVEKVGTDSVEAA' A
#
# COMPACT_ATOMS: atom_id res chain seq x y z
N MET A 1 21.73 -1.23 -22.70
CA MET A 1 21.59 -1.26 -21.23
C MET A 1 20.10 -1.31 -20.92
N ALA A 2 19.65 -2.18 -20.03
CA ALA A 2 18.25 -2.22 -19.65
C ALA A 2 17.92 -1.03 -18.72
N VAL A 3 16.89 -0.25 -19.05
CA VAL A 3 16.44 0.89 -18.26
C VAL A 3 15.18 0.47 -17.50
N TYR A 4 15.20 0.63 -16.17
CA TYR A 4 14.02 0.43 -15.32
C TYR A 4 13.17 1.69 -15.35
N SER A 5 11.95 1.59 -15.88
CA SER A 5 10.99 2.67 -15.90
C SER A 5 9.80 2.32 -14.99
N PRO A 6 9.46 3.13 -13.98
CA PRO A 6 8.37 2.83 -13.07
C PRO A 6 7.02 2.97 -13.79
N LEU A 7 6.34 1.84 -14.01
CA LEU A 7 5.10 1.76 -14.77
C LEU A 7 3.88 2.10 -13.91
N LYS A 8 3.80 1.50 -12.72
CA LYS A 8 2.65 1.66 -11.80
C LYS A 8 3.12 1.60 -10.35
N SER A 9 2.46 2.34 -9.48
CA SER A 9 2.59 2.19 -8.04
C SER A 9 1.22 2.16 -7.37
N SER A 10 1.10 1.32 -6.36
CA SER A 10 -0.10 1.12 -5.55
C SER A 10 0.28 1.05 -4.07
N VAL A 11 -0.66 1.33 -3.20
CA VAL A 11 -0.48 1.26 -1.75
C VAL A 11 -1.55 0.35 -1.16
N VAL A 12 -1.14 -0.59 -0.32
CA VAL A 12 -2.03 -1.54 0.34
C VAL A 12 -2.02 -1.24 1.83
N LEU A 13 -3.19 -0.95 2.39
CA LEU A 13 -3.41 -0.84 3.83
C LEU A 13 -4.06 -2.11 4.34
N ARG A 14 -3.47 -2.74 5.34
CA ARG A 14 -4.03 -3.93 6.00
C ARG A 14 -4.75 -3.51 7.27
N LEU A 15 -6.04 -3.78 7.35
CA LEU A 15 -6.93 -3.45 8.47
C LEU A 15 -7.24 -4.72 9.25
N ASN A 16 -7.25 -4.61 10.58
CA ASN A 16 -7.77 -5.68 11.43
C ASN A 16 -9.27 -5.48 11.65
N THR A 17 -10.09 -6.37 11.08
CA THR A 17 -11.55 -6.32 11.22
C THR A 17 -12.09 -7.23 12.33
N GLY A 18 -11.24 -7.56 13.31
CA GLY A 18 -11.59 -8.37 14.47
C GLY A 18 -11.11 -9.81 14.36
N THR A 19 -11.71 -10.69 15.16
CA THR A 19 -11.32 -12.10 15.27
C THR A 19 -12.44 -12.99 14.77
N GLY A 20 -12.12 -13.95 13.90
CA GLY A 20 -13.06 -14.93 13.39
C GLY A 20 -13.45 -15.97 14.43
N GLY A 21 -14.47 -16.78 14.12
CA GLY A 21 -14.94 -17.85 15.00
C GLY A 21 -13.90 -18.94 15.30
N ASP A 22 -12.79 -18.96 14.57
CA ASP A 22 -11.63 -19.83 14.75
C ASP A 22 -10.51 -19.20 15.59
N GLY A 23 -10.74 -18.01 16.17
CA GLY A 23 -9.76 -17.29 16.99
C GLY A 23 -8.66 -16.59 16.17
N LYS A 24 -8.73 -16.60 14.84
CA LYS A 24 -7.76 -15.92 13.97
C LYS A 24 -8.17 -14.49 13.68
N MET A 25 -7.17 -13.62 13.57
CA MET A 25 -7.38 -12.24 13.15
C MET A 25 -7.88 -12.18 11.70
N ILE A 26 -9.00 -11.49 11.48
CA ILE A 26 -9.52 -11.23 10.14
C ILE A 26 -8.83 -9.97 9.63
N VAL A 27 -7.93 -10.15 8.65
CA VAL A 27 -7.25 -9.04 7.99
C VAL A 27 -7.95 -8.72 6.68
N ARG A 28 -8.31 -7.46 6.47
CA ARG A 28 -8.84 -6.95 5.20
C ARG A 28 -7.85 -5.97 4.58
N SER A 29 -7.77 -5.97 3.26
CA SER A 29 -6.85 -5.09 2.54
C SER A 29 -7.62 -4.02 1.77
N VAL A 30 -7.21 -2.77 1.93
CA VAL A 30 -7.67 -1.64 1.12
C VAL A 30 -6.52 -1.23 0.21
N THR A 31 -6.74 -1.34 -1.11
CA THR A 31 -5.72 -1.04 -2.11
C THR A 31 -6.05 0.27 -2.81
N MET A 32 -5.11 1.22 -2.75
CA MET A 32 -5.14 2.47 -3.50
C MET A 32 -4.20 2.33 -4.70
N SER A 33 -4.75 2.42 -5.91
CA SER A 33 -3.99 2.26 -7.15
C SER A 33 -3.60 3.61 -7.74
N ARG A 34 -2.65 3.60 -8.69
CA ARG A 34 -2.22 4.79 -9.47
C ARG A 34 -1.58 5.88 -8.60
N ILE A 35 -0.83 5.47 -7.59
CA ILE A 35 0.05 6.36 -6.85
C ILE A 35 1.20 6.77 -7.78
N ARG A 36 1.58 8.05 -7.74
CA ARG A 36 2.71 8.54 -8.52
C ARG A 36 3.98 7.81 -8.06
N PRO A 37 4.75 7.18 -8.97
CA PRO A 37 5.92 6.39 -8.55
C PRO A 37 6.98 7.20 -7.82
N ALA A 38 7.15 8.48 -8.21
CA ALA A 38 8.09 9.43 -7.64
C ALA A 38 7.76 9.91 -6.21
N VAL A 39 6.64 9.46 -5.62
CA VAL A 39 6.31 9.79 -4.23
C VAL A 39 7.31 9.12 -3.30
N ASP A 40 7.93 9.93 -2.45
CA ASP A 40 8.87 9.51 -1.43
C ASP A 40 8.19 8.80 -0.26
N ALA A 41 8.97 8.04 0.51
CA ALA A 41 8.44 7.23 1.60
C ALA A 41 7.84 8.07 2.74
N THR A 42 8.40 9.26 3.01
CA THR A 42 7.94 10.13 4.10
C THR A 42 6.58 10.73 3.76
N SER A 43 6.43 11.31 2.58
CA SER A 43 5.15 11.86 2.11
C SER A 43 4.07 10.77 2.05
N LEU A 44 4.44 9.57 1.59
CA LEU A 44 3.52 8.45 1.56
C LEU A 44 3.08 8.04 2.97
N LYS A 45 4.02 7.93 3.91
CA LYS A 45 3.73 7.58 5.30
C LYS A 45 2.79 8.59 5.95
N SER A 46 3.06 9.89 5.81
CA SER A 46 2.19 10.96 6.33
C SER A 46 0.79 10.90 5.74
N ALA A 47 0.65 10.65 4.43
CA ALA A 47 -0.65 10.49 3.80
C ALA A 47 -1.39 9.26 4.33
N THR A 48 -0.71 8.12 4.48
CA THR A 48 -1.34 6.91 4.99
C THR A 48 -1.68 6.97 6.48
N ASP A 49 -0.95 7.75 7.27
CA ASP A 49 -1.28 7.99 8.69
C ASP A 49 -2.55 8.83 8.83
N ALA A 50 -2.66 9.90 8.03
CA ALA A 50 -3.86 10.72 7.98
C ALA A 50 -5.08 9.89 7.53
N LEU A 51 -4.93 9.08 6.48
CA LEU A 51 -5.98 8.17 6.02
C LEU A 51 -6.29 7.07 7.04
N GLY A 52 -5.27 6.58 7.75
CA GLY A 52 -5.39 5.57 8.80
C GLY A 52 -6.39 5.97 9.88
N SER A 53 -6.38 7.25 10.26
CA SER A 53 -7.31 7.80 11.26
C SER A 53 -8.78 7.84 10.82
N LEU A 54 -9.06 7.69 9.52
CA LEU A 54 -10.41 7.70 8.97
C LEU A 54 -11.04 6.31 8.88
N PHE A 55 -10.27 5.24 9.08
CA PHE A 55 -10.81 3.88 9.08
C PHE A 55 -11.39 3.54 10.46
N ASP A 56 -12.57 2.93 10.48
CA ASP A 56 -13.18 2.39 11.70
C ASP A 56 -12.36 1.25 12.33
N TYR A 57 -11.48 0.64 11.53
CA TYR A 57 -10.64 -0.49 11.92
C TYR A 57 -9.16 -0.09 11.98
N PRO A 58 -8.38 -0.62 12.95
CA PRO A 58 -6.98 -0.25 13.06
C PRO A 58 -6.16 -0.77 11.87
N VAL A 59 -5.32 0.11 11.32
CA VAL A 59 -4.34 -0.21 10.27
C VAL A 59 -3.15 -0.93 10.91
N LEU A 60 -2.87 -2.15 10.46
CA LEU A 60 -1.75 -2.98 10.91
C LEU A 60 -0.47 -2.73 10.11
N ALA A 61 -0.61 -2.50 8.80
CA ALA A 61 0.51 -2.37 7.89
C ALA A 61 0.14 -1.53 6.67
N VAL A 62 1.15 -0.84 6.13
CA VAL A 62 1.08 -0.06 4.89
C VAL A 62 2.21 -0.53 3.99
N GLU A 63 1.88 -0.93 2.76
CA GLU A 63 2.83 -1.48 1.79
C GLU A 63 2.76 -0.68 0.48
N LYS A 64 3.90 -0.18 -0.01
CA LYS A 64 4.01 0.39 -1.37
C LYS A 64 4.40 -0.73 -2.32
N VAL A 65 3.56 -0.96 -3.34
CA VAL A 65 3.79 -1.94 -4.40
C VAL A 65 4.12 -1.20 -5.69
N GLY A 66 5.34 -1.36 -6.18
CA GLY A 66 5.79 -0.82 -7.47
C GLY A 66 5.83 -1.88 -8.56
N THR A 67 5.61 -1.49 -9.80
CA THR A 67 5.86 -2.32 -10.98
C THR A 67 6.73 -1.53 -11.94
N ASP A 68 7.89 -2.06 -12.27
CA ASP A 68 8.84 -1.47 -13.20
C ASP A 68 8.81 -2.23 -14.53
N SER A 69 8.85 -1.52 -15.65
CA SER A 69 9.16 -2.12 -16.96
C SER A 69 10.67 -2.13 -17.18
N VAL A 70 11.12 -3.15 -17.91
CA VAL A 70 12.52 -3.29 -18.34
C VAL A 70 12.54 -3.04 -19.84
N GLU A 71 13.04 -1.87 -20.25
CA GLU A 71 13.22 -1.54 -21.66
C GLU A 71 14.67 -1.76 -22.09
N ALA A 72 14.89 -2.50 -23.17
CA ALA A 72 16.21 -2.70 -23.77
C ALA A 72 16.50 -1.55 -24.75
N ALA A 73 17.56 -0.79 -24.48
CA ALA A 73 18.09 0.24 -25.38
C ALA A 73 18.67 -0.35 -26.67
#